data_AF-A0A7S2WQ30-F1
#
_entry.id   AF-A0A7S2WQ30-F1
#
_cell.length_a   1.000
_cell.length_b   1.000
_cell.length_c   1.000
_cell.angle_alpha   90.00
_cell.angle_beta   90.00
_cell.angle_gamma   90.00
#
_symmetry.space_group_name_H-M   'P 1'
#
loop_
_entity.id
_entity.type
_entity.pdbx_description
1 polymer ?
#
loop_
_entity_poly.entity_id
_entity_poly.type
_entity_poly.pdbx_seq_one_letter_code
_entity_poly.pdbx_strand_id
1 'polypeptide(L)'
;GYHQILDTLIGDNEETGVSRNICYILELFESLTPGIEKVGNLICCQKTGDRFGNRRFLSITQQYIDEDDLHEVITEMITELTSKFPTKPSKESKNDFSIQRTFDNAQGKIGTPSLSLAASLFPQNSNIAMFVARQFKDVVSYEKLKD
;
A
#
# COMPACT_ATOMS: atom_id res chain seq x y z
N GLY A 1 0.85 -23.46 -11.83
CA GLY A 1 -0.51 -22.88 -11.77
C GLY A 1 -0.48 -21.37 -11.88
N TYR A 2 -0.11 -20.65 -10.82
CA TYR A 2 -0.05 -19.18 -10.82
C TYR A 2 1.32 -18.60 -11.25
N HIS A 3 2.43 -19.27 -10.91
CA HIS A 3 3.79 -18.86 -11.30
C HIS A 3 3.98 -18.78 -12.82
N GLN A 4 3.46 -19.77 -13.55
CA GLN A 4 3.54 -19.82 -15.02
C GLN A 4 2.80 -18.65 -15.70
N ILE A 5 1.77 -18.07 -15.09
CA ILE A 5 1.07 -16.91 -15.66
C ILE A 5 1.95 -15.65 -15.55
N LEU A 6 2.74 -15.54 -14.49
CA LEU A 6 3.69 -14.44 -14.30
C LEU A 6 4.91 -14.59 -15.23
N ASP A 7 5.38 -15.82 -15.45
CA ASP A 7 6.59 -16.11 -16.23
C ASP A 7 6.41 -15.95 -17.76
N THR A 8 5.19 -16.01 -18.29
CA THR A 8 4.96 -16.16 -19.75
C THR A 8 4.96 -14.85 -20.55
N LEU A 9 5.09 -13.67 -19.92
CA LEU A 9 4.85 -12.38 -20.60
C LEU A 9 5.94 -11.30 -20.44
N ILE A 10 7.16 -11.68 -20.03
CA ILE A 10 8.17 -10.69 -19.64
C ILE A 10 9.27 -10.54 -20.71
N GLY A 11 9.21 -9.41 -21.42
CA GLY A 11 10.33 -8.78 -22.11
C GLY A 11 10.37 -7.30 -21.70
N ASP A 12 11.57 -6.84 -21.31
CA ASP A 12 11.95 -5.57 -20.66
C ASP A 12 11.48 -5.34 -19.21
N ASN A 13 12.47 -5.37 -18.30
CA ASN A 13 12.42 -5.22 -16.83
C ASN A 13 11.38 -6.11 -16.12
N GLU A 14 11.84 -7.31 -15.73
CA GLU A 14 11.09 -8.34 -15.01
C GLU A 14 10.26 -7.78 -13.85
N GLU A 15 10.84 -6.89 -13.04
CA GLU A 15 10.14 -6.33 -11.88
C GLU A 15 9.06 -5.31 -12.23
N THR A 16 9.25 -4.53 -13.31
CA THR A 16 8.22 -3.60 -13.81
C THR A 16 7.04 -4.38 -14.39
N GLY A 17 7.32 -5.44 -15.16
CA GLY A 17 6.29 -6.35 -15.68
C GLY A 17 5.48 -7.01 -14.56
N VAL A 18 6.16 -7.52 -13.53
CA VAL A 18 5.52 -8.09 -12.34
C VAL A 18 4.68 -7.04 -11.60
N SER A 19 5.19 -5.82 -11.41
CA SER A 19 4.47 -4.74 -10.70
C SER A 19 3.18 -4.35 -11.42
N ARG A 20 3.23 -4.23 -12.76
CA ARG A 20 2.06 -3.97 -13.61
C ARG A 20 1.04 -5.10 -13.53
N ASN A 21 1.49 -6.35 -13.58
CA ASN A 21 0.61 -7.52 -13.48
C ASN A 21 -0.09 -7.62 -12.13
N ILE A 22 0.61 -7.33 -11.03
CA ILE A 22 0.02 -7.28 -9.69
C ILE A 22 -1.10 -6.24 -9.66
N CYS A 23 -0.84 -5.02 -10.16
CA CYS A 23 -1.84 -3.96 -10.20
C CYS A 23 -3.08 -4.39 -11.00
N TYR A 24 -2.89 -4.98 -12.19
CA TYR A 24 -3.98 -5.49 -13.02
C TYR A 24 -4.81 -6.56 -12.32
N ILE A 25 -4.17 -7.51 -11.63
CA ILE A 25 -4.87 -8.56 -10.88
C ILE A 25 -5.71 -7.97 -9.75
N LEU A 26 -5.18 -6.98 -9.01
CA LEU A 26 -5.91 -6.31 -7.94
C LEU A 26 -7.13 -5.55 -8.47
N GLU A 27 -7.00 -4.87 -9.62
CA GLU A 27 -8.12 -4.21 -10.29
C GLU A 27 -9.19 -5.22 -10.76
N LEU A 28 -8.77 -6.37 -11.28
CA LEU A 28 -9.68 -7.44 -11.68
C LEU A 28 -10.45 -7.96 -10.46
N PHE A 29 -9.78 -8.28 -9.35
CA PHE A 29 -10.44 -8.71 -8.13
C PHE A 29 -11.44 -7.67 -7.62
N GLU A 30 -11.07 -6.39 -7.62
CA GLU A 30 -11.96 -5.31 -7.22
C GLU A 30 -13.22 -5.22 -8.11
N SER A 31 -13.09 -5.47 -9.42
CA SER A 31 -14.23 -5.50 -10.34
C SER A 31 -15.20 -6.65 -10.07
N LEU A 32 -14.71 -7.76 -9.51
CA LEU A 32 -15.47 -8.97 -9.20
C LEU A 32 -16.15 -8.92 -7.83
N THR A 33 -15.76 -8.00 -6.94
CA THR A 33 -16.31 -7.88 -5.58
C THR A 33 -17.03 -6.54 -5.34
N PRO A 34 -18.19 -6.30 -6.00
CA PRO A 34 -18.97 -5.09 -5.76
C PRO A 34 -19.54 -5.08 -4.33
N GLY A 35 -19.29 -4.00 -3.59
CA GLY A 35 -19.87 -3.76 -2.26
C GLY A 35 -18.96 -3.99 -1.06
N ILE A 36 -17.73 -4.49 -1.25
CA ILE A 36 -16.71 -4.55 -0.20
C ILE A 36 -16.03 -3.17 -0.07
N GLU A 37 -15.54 -2.86 1.14
CA GLU A 37 -14.78 -1.64 1.44
C GLU A 37 -13.63 -1.50 0.44
N LYS A 38 -13.66 -0.41 -0.34
CA LYS A 38 -12.74 -0.22 -1.46
C LYS A 38 -11.49 0.50 -0.97
N VAL A 39 -10.39 -0.22 -0.90
CA VAL A 39 -9.08 0.34 -0.58
C VAL A 39 -8.41 0.95 -1.81
N GLY A 40 -7.59 1.96 -1.59
CA GLY A 40 -6.63 2.43 -2.59
C GLY A 40 -5.40 1.52 -2.59
N ASN A 41 -4.87 1.18 -3.76
CA ASN A 41 -3.63 0.41 -3.87
C ASN A 41 -2.61 1.13 -4.76
N LEU A 42 -1.33 0.95 -4.42
CA LEU A 42 -0.21 1.44 -5.21
C LEU A 42 0.94 0.45 -5.12
N ILE A 43 1.46 0.02 -6.25
CA ILE A 43 2.60 -0.88 -6.40
C ILE A 43 3.77 -0.06 -6.90
N CYS A 44 4.88 -0.11 -6.18
CA CYS A 44 6.11 0.62 -6.50
C CYS A 44 7.22 -0.35 -6.88
N CYS A 45 7.81 -0.18 -8.06
CA CYS A 45 9.06 -0.83 -8.44
C CYS A 45 10.23 0.04 -7.96
N GLN A 46 10.97 -0.41 -6.95
CA GLN A 46 12.08 0.35 -6.36
C GLN A 46 13.26 0.52 -7.31
N LYS A 47 13.47 -0.43 -8.23
CA LYS A 47 14.57 -0.39 -9.20
C LYS A 47 14.38 0.71 -10.25
N THR A 48 13.17 0.85 -10.78
CA THR A 48 12.87 1.81 -11.84
C THR A 48 12.23 3.10 -11.33
N GLY A 49 11.67 3.08 -10.12
CA GLY A 49 10.85 4.17 -9.58
C GLY A 49 9.41 4.17 -10.10
N ASP A 50 9.03 3.20 -10.95
CA ASP A 50 7.68 3.14 -11.53
C ASP A 50 6.62 2.86 -10.46
N ARG A 51 5.46 3.51 -10.62
CA ARG A 51 4.33 3.40 -9.70
C ARG A 51 3.06 3.02 -10.47
N PHE A 52 2.36 1.99 -10.00
CA PHE A 52 1.14 1.45 -10.60
C PHE A 52 0.05 1.34 -9.54
N GLY A 53 -1.04 2.09 -9.65
CA GLY A 53 -2.08 2.06 -8.63
C GLY A 53 -3.46 2.36 -9.20
N ASN A 54 -4.49 1.97 -8.46
CA ASN A 54 -5.86 2.27 -8.84
C ASN A 54 -6.20 3.76 -8.61
N ARG A 55 -7.22 4.26 -9.31
CA ARG A 55 -7.68 5.66 -9.19
C ARG A 55 -8.08 6.05 -7.76
N ARG A 56 -8.41 5.07 -6.90
CA ARG A 56 -8.84 5.30 -5.52
C ARG A 56 -7.69 5.69 -4.62
N PHE A 57 -6.47 5.22 -4.87
CA PHE A 57 -5.31 5.54 -4.06
C PHE A 57 -5.15 7.06 -3.91
N LEU A 58 -5.02 7.77 -5.04
CA LEU A 58 -4.91 9.23 -5.04
C LEU A 58 -6.15 9.91 -4.46
N SER A 59 -7.35 9.45 -4.83
CA SER A 59 -8.61 10.02 -4.33
C SER A 59 -8.75 9.94 -2.80
N ILE A 60 -8.18 8.91 -2.18
CA ILE A 60 -8.18 8.73 -0.72
C ILE A 60 -7.07 9.57 -0.09
N THR A 61 -5.84 9.50 -0.62
CA THR A 61 -4.67 10.14 0.02
C THR A 61 -4.68 11.66 -0.10
N GLN A 62 -5.15 12.22 -1.22
CA GLN A 62 -5.18 13.67 -1.47
C GLN A 62 -6.09 14.46 -0.52
N GLN A 63 -6.94 13.79 0.25
CA GLN A 63 -7.74 14.43 1.31
C GLN A 63 -6.95 14.70 2.59
N TYR A 64 -5.73 14.14 2.71
CA TYR A 64 -4.92 14.14 3.93
C TYR A 64 -3.48 14.58 3.69
N ILE A 65 -2.94 14.31 2.49
CA ILE A 65 -1.55 14.54 2.12
C ILE A 65 -1.56 15.23 0.76
N ASP A 66 -0.86 16.37 0.65
CA ASP A 66 -0.69 17.05 -0.62
C ASP A 66 0.12 16.18 -1.60
N GLU A 67 -0.01 16.45 -2.90
CA GLU A 67 0.59 15.58 -3.93
C GLU A 67 2.13 15.55 -3.84
N ASP A 68 2.74 16.71 -3.56
CA ASP A 68 4.19 16.83 -3.39
C ASP A 68 4.66 16.04 -2.15
N ASP A 69 3.94 16.16 -1.03
CA ASP A 69 4.25 15.47 0.22
C ASP A 69 4.00 13.95 0.11
N LEU A 70 3.02 13.52 -0.69
CA LEU A 70 2.70 12.10 -0.89
C LEU A 70 3.88 11.37 -1.54
N HIS A 71 4.61 12.02 -2.44
CA HIS A 71 5.82 11.44 -3.02
C HIS A 71 6.89 11.18 -1.96
N GLU A 72 7.12 12.15 -1.07
CA GLU A 72 8.09 12.06 0.02
C GLU A 72 7.69 10.97 1.01
N VAL A 73 6.43 10.94 1.47
CA VAL A 73 5.90 9.91 2.36
C VAL A 73 6.12 8.50 1.80
N ILE A 74 5.83 8.28 0.51
CA ILE A 74 6.05 6.97 -0.14
C ILE A 74 7.53 6.61 -0.12
N THR A 75 8.41 7.55 -0.47
CA THR A 75 9.87 7.32 -0.53
C THR A 75 10.46 7.02 0.85
N GLU A 76 10.03 7.75 1.88
CA GLU A 76 10.42 7.47 3.28
C GLU A 76 9.96 6.08 3.72
N MET A 77 8.71 5.72 3.44
CA MET A 77 8.17 4.42 3.78
C MET A 77 8.90 3.28 3.06
N ILE A 78 9.25 3.46 1.78
CA ILE A 78 10.12 2.50 1.06
C ILE A 78 11.45 2.36 1.78
N THR A 79 12.13 3.48 2.06
CA THR A 79 13.45 3.49 2.71
C THR A 79 13.42 2.79 4.07
N GLU A 80 12.37 3.04 4.86
CA GLU A 80 12.13 2.40 6.14
C GLU A 80 11.92 0.88 5.98
N LEU A 81 11.12 0.45 5.01
CA LEU A 81 10.90 -0.96 4.71
C LEU A 81 12.21 -1.67 4.31
N THR A 82 12.99 -1.08 3.40
CA THR A 82 14.24 -1.71 2.94
C THR A 82 15.30 -1.74 4.04
N SER A 83 15.33 -0.73 4.92
CA SER A 83 16.22 -0.69 6.09
C SER A 83 15.84 -1.74 7.14
N LYS A 84 14.54 -1.91 7.43
CA LYS A 84 14.04 -2.88 8.42
C LYS A 84 14.10 -4.32 7.92
N PHE A 85 13.98 -4.53 6.61
CA PHE A 85 13.83 -5.86 6.02
C PHE A 85 14.82 -6.12 4.86
N PRO A 86 16.13 -6.16 5.14
CA PRO A 86 17.13 -6.33 4.10
C PRO A 86 17.10 -7.76 3.49
N THR A 87 16.39 -7.90 2.36
CA THR A 87 16.56 -8.89 1.26
C THR A 87 16.55 -10.40 1.54
N LYS A 88 16.58 -10.89 2.79
CA LYS A 88 16.45 -12.33 3.07
C LYS A 88 15.49 -12.57 4.23
N PRO A 89 14.26 -13.05 3.99
CA PRO A 89 13.47 -13.64 5.05
C PRO A 89 14.26 -14.84 5.59
N SER A 90 14.71 -14.77 6.85
CA SER A 90 15.15 -15.98 7.53
C SER A 90 13.93 -16.90 7.63
N LYS A 91 14.12 -18.23 7.54
CA LYS A 91 13.03 -19.22 7.62
C LYS A 91 12.22 -19.15 8.92
N GLU A 92 12.61 -18.29 9.86
CA GLU A 92 12.07 -18.18 11.22
C GLU A 92 11.34 -16.86 11.48
N SER A 93 11.44 -15.85 10.61
CA SER A 93 10.75 -14.58 10.84
C SER A 93 9.33 -14.60 10.26
N LYS A 94 8.34 -14.94 11.09
CA LYS A 94 6.91 -14.59 10.91
C LYS A 94 6.66 -13.08 11.08
N ASN A 95 7.64 -12.23 10.80
CA ASN A 95 7.46 -10.80 10.96
C ASN A 95 6.77 -10.27 9.71
N ASP A 96 5.61 -9.66 9.91
CA ASP A 96 4.94 -8.90 8.86
C ASP A 96 5.92 -7.88 8.29
N PHE A 97 6.27 -8.04 7.01
CA PHE A 97 7.14 -7.15 6.25
C PHE A 97 6.42 -5.84 5.93
N SER A 98 5.78 -5.24 6.93
CA SER A 98 4.87 -4.12 6.75
C SER A 98 5.12 -3.02 7.76
N ILE A 99 4.90 -1.80 7.31
CA ILE A 99 4.82 -0.60 8.14
C ILE A 99 3.48 0.09 7.90
N GLN A 100 3.00 0.84 8.88
CA GLN A 100 1.75 1.59 8.77
C GLN A 100 1.95 2.99 9.33
N ARG A 101 1.41 3.98 8.62
CA ARG A 101 1.27 5.36 9.08
C ARG A 101 -0.21 5.75 9.11
N THR A 102 -0.56 6.64 10.03
CA THR A 102 -1.89 7.21 10.14
C THR A 102 -1.79 8.72 9.97
N PHE A 103 -2.70 9.29 9.18
CA PHE A 103 -2.80 10.72 8.95
C PHE A 103 -4.20 11.19 9.35
N ASP A 104 -4.24 12.14 10.25
CA ASP A 104 -5.50 12.77 10.64
C ASP A 104 -5.94 13.75 9.55
N ASN A 105 -7.26 13.93 9.41
CA ASN A 105 -7.78 14.90 8.47
C ASN A 105 -7.33 16.31 8.89
N ALA A 106 -6.76 17.07 7.94
CA ALA A 106 -6.26 18.44 8.15
C ALA A 106 -7.30 19.39 8.77
N GLN A 107 -8.59 19.07 8.70
CA GLN A 107 -9.66 19.87 9.30
C GLN A 107 -9.82 19.71 10.81
N GLY A 108 -9.11 18.77 11.47
CA GLY A 108 -9.03 18.67 12.93
C GLY A 108 -10.37 18.45 13.66
N LYS A 109 -11.42 18.03 12.94
CA LYS A 109 -12.77 17.85 13.52
C LYS A 109 -12.89 16.47 14.13
N ILE A 110 -13.31 16.42 15.39
CA ILE A 110 -13.65 15.17 16.09
C ILE A 110 -14.66 14.38 15.24
N GLY A 111 -14.34 13.12 14.94
CA GLY A 111 -15.20 12.22 14.15
C GLY A 111 -14.97 12.24 12.64
N THR A 112 -13.97 12.98 12.14
CA THR A 112 -13.53 12.82 10.74
C THR A 112 -12.76 11.52 10.56
N PRO A 113 -12.94 10.81 9.43
CA PRO A 113 -12.18 9.60 9.16
C PRO A 113 -10.69 9.93 9.02
N SER A 114 -9.81 9.11 9.60
CA SER A 114 -8.37 9.18 9.43
C SER A 114 -7.93 8.27 8.29
N LEU A 115 -6.81 8.61 7.66
CA LEU A 115 -6.17 7.80 6.63
C LEU A 115 -5.19 6.84 7.31
N SER A 116 -5.29 5.54 6.99
CA SER A 116 -4.22 4.58 7.25
C SER A 116 -3.56 4.25 5.92
N LEU A 117 -2.25 4.45 5.87
CA LEU A 117 -1.39 4.07 4.77
C LEU A 117 -0.47 2.96 5.26
N ALA A 118 -0.72 1.74 4.80
CA ALA A 118 0.13 0.59 5.06
C ALA A 118 1.03 0.34 3.84
N ALA A 119 2.25 -0.12 4.08
CA ALA A 119 3.17 -0.53 3.03
C ALA A 119 3.85 -1.84 3.39
N SER A 120 4.10 -2.69 2.41
CA SER A 120 4.84 -3.94 2.60
C SER A 120 5.72 -4.29 1.40
N LEU A 121 6.79 -5.04 1.66
CA LEU A 121 7.61 -5.62 0.59
C LEU A 121 7.02 -6.94 0.12
N PHE A 122 7.10 -7.23 -1.18
CA PHE A 122 6.74 -8.56 -1.67
C PHE A 122 7.77 -9.59 -1.19
N PRO A 123 7.35 -10.66 -0.49
CA PRO A 123 8.29 -11.63 0.10
C PRO A 123 9.19 -12.33 -0.92
N GLN A 124 8.70 -12.48 -2.16
CA GLN A 124 9.42 -13.12 -3.26
C GLN A 124 10.22 -12.12 -4.11
N ASN A 125 9.97 -10.81 -3.95
CA ASN A 125 10.68 -9.77 -4.68
C ASN A 125 10.74 -8.47 -3.86
N SER A 126 11.81 -8.28 -3.11
CA SER A 126 12.00 -7.11 -2.24
C SER A 126 12.16 -5.79 -2.99
N ASN A 127 12.28 -5.81 -4.33
CA ASN A 127 12.29 -4.60 -5.15
C ASN A 127 10.88 -4.08 -5.43
N ILE A 128 9.84 -4.83 -5.06
CA ILE A 128 8.45 -4.43 -5.24
C ILE A 128 7.87 -4.14 -3.86
N ALA A 129 7.31 -2.94 -3.70
CA ALA A 129 6.56 -2.54 -2.53
C ALA A 129 5.08 -2.38 -2.88
N MET A 130 4.19 -2.84 -2.00
CA MET A 130 2.76 -2.59 -2.09
C MET A 130 2.34 -1.61 -1.01
N PHE A 131 1.52 -0.65 -1.39
CA PHE A 131 0.88 0.31 -0.52
C PHE A 131 -0.63 0.11 -0.56
N VAL A 132 -1.25 0.23 0.60
CA VAL A 132 -2.70 0.17 0.77
C VAL A 132 -3.14 1.39 1.57
N ALA A 133 -4.03 2.18 0.96
CA ALA A 133 -4.65 3.35 1.58
C ALA A 133 -6.10 3.01 1.95
N ARG A 134 -6.47 3.26 3.22
CA ARG A 134 -7.83 3.07 3.73
C ARG A 134 -8.26 4.25 4.58
N GLN A 135 -9.52 4.64 4.47
CA GLN A 135 -10.15 5.55 5.42
C GLN A 135 -10.80 4.71 6.52
N PHE A 136 -10.59 5.07 7.78
CA PHE A 136 -11.32 4.47 8.88
C PHE A 136 -11.79 5.57 9.81
N LYS A 137 -13.01 5.43 10.35
CA LYS A 137 -13.49 6.31 11.42
C LYS A 137 -12.99 5.74 12.73
N ASP A 138 -12.31 6.55 13.53
CA ASP A 138 -12.12 6.23 14.93
C ASP A 138 -13.50 6.11 15.58
N VAL A 139 -13.88 4.88 15.92
CA VAL A 139 -15.00 4.65 16.82
C VAL A 139 -14.48 5.06 18.18
N VAL A 140 -14.84 6.28 18.61
CA VAL A 140 -14.59 6.72 19.99
C VAL A 140 -15.16 5.66 20.92
N SER A 141 -14.28 4.91 21.59
CA SER A 141 -14.66 3.99 22.65
C SER A 141 -15.42 4.78 23.70
N TYR A 142 -16.71 4.46 23.89
CA TYR A 142 -17.62 5.08 24.86
C TYR A 142 -17.20 4.90 26.34
N GLU A 143 -15.96 4.53 26.64
CA GLU A 143 -15.47 4.24 28.00
C GLU A 143 -14.93 5.46 28.76
N LYS A 144 -15.03 6.69 28.23
CA LYS A 144 -14.60 7.92 28.93
C LYS A 144 -15.67 9.00 29.06
N LEU A 145 -16.93 8.61 29.27
CA LEU A 145 -18.02 9.53 29.65
C LEU A 145 -18.71 9.12 30.96
N LYS A 146 -17.92 8.57 31.89
CA LYS A 146 -18.27 8.54 33.30
C LYS A 146 -17.06 9.02 34.07
N ASP A 147 -17.03 10.31 34.37
CA ASP A 147 -16.59 10.91 35.63
C ASP A 147 -16.98 12.40 35.62
#